data_AF-A0A351X5K6-F1
#
_entry.id   AF-A0A351X5K6-F1
#
_cell.length_a   1.000
_cell.length_b   1.000
_cell.length_c   1.000
_cell.angle_alpha   90.00
_cell.angle_beta   90.00
_cell.angle_gamma   90.00
#
_symmetry.space_group_name_H-M   'P 1'
#
loop_
_entity.id
_entity.type
_entity.pdbx_description
1 polymer ?
#
loop_
_entity_poly.entity_id
_entity_poly.type
_entity_poly.pdbx_seq_one_letter_code
_entity_poly.pdbx_strand_id
1 'polypeptide(L)'
;MRFEVFDAASGKAYHTFAREDYLPRNSTTTGFFAWAFDGKTFAGNKTYTVPDGTYYVKVSLLKANGDASNPAHWETWTSPVFTIDRP
;
A
#
# COMPACT_ATOMS: atom_id res chain seq x y z
N MET A 1 -5.69 -0.16 7.24
CA MET A 1 -5.29 0.16 5.86
C MET A 1 -3.96 -0.49 5.55
N ARG A 2 -3.81 -1.04 4.36
CA ARG A 2 -2.61 -1.76 3.91
C ARG A 2 -2.19 -1.25 2.54
N PHE A 3 -0.90 -1.01 2.35
CA PHE A 3 -0.33 -0.60 1.07
C PHE A 3 0.62 -1.69 0.56
N GLU A 4 0.20 -2.44 -0.45
CA GLU A 4 0.96 -3.53 -1.03
C GLU A 4 1.57 -3.15 -2.36
N VAL A 5 2.86 -3.47 -2.56
CA VAL A 5 3.57 -3.23 -3.81
C VAL A 5 3.51 -4.48 -4.68
N PHE A 6 3.23 -4.30 -5.97
CA PHE A 6 3.21 -5.37 -6.96
C PHE A 6 4.08 -4.99 -8.16
N ASP A 7 4.84 -5.96 -8.65
CA ASP A 7 5.53 -5.84 -9.93
C ASP A 7 4.51 -5.78 -11.07
N ALA A 8 4.64 -4.78 -11.95
CA ALA A 8 3.64 -4.50 -12.98
C ALA A 8 3.65 -5.54 -14.12
N ALA A 9 4.79 -6.20 -14.36
CA ALA A 9 4.92 -7.17 -15.44
C ALA A 9 4.46 -8.57 -15.02
N SER A 10 4.88 -9.01 -13.82
CA SER A 10 4.66 -10.38 -13.32
C SER A 10 3.49 -10.50 -12.33
N GLY A 11 2.98 -9.39 -11.79
CA GLY A 11 1.99 -9.40 -10.72
C GLY A 11 2.54 -9.91 -9.37
N LYS A 12 3.86 -10.09 -9.24
CA LYS A 12 4.49 -10.56 -8.02
C LYS A 12 4.30 -9.54 -6.90
N ALA A 13 3.80 -10.01 -5.75
CA ALA A 13 3.68 -9.19 -4.55
C ALA A 13 5.05 -8.99 -3.88
N TYR A 14 5.37 -7.74 -3.53
CA TYR A 14 6.57 -7.33 -2.81
C TYR A 14 6.29 -6.96 -1.35
N HIS A 15 5.20 -7.45 -0.77
CA HIS A 15 4.76 -7.13 0.60
C HIS A 15 4.31 -5.66 0.76
N THR A 16 4.27 -5.18 1.99
CA THR A 16 3.71 -3.86 2.33
C THR A 16 4.78 -2.84 2.64
N PHE A 17 4.65 -1.61 2.16
CA PHE A 17 5.54 -0.52 2.61
C PHE A 17 4.94 0.31 3.74
N ALA A 18 3.61 0.30 3.89
CA ALA A 18 2.92 0.98 4.98
C ALA A 18 1.69 0.18 5.43
N ARG A 19 1.37 0.32 6.72
CA ARG A 19 0.17 -0.22 7.35
C ARG A 19 -0.30 0.75 8.42
N GLU A 20 -1.59 1.06 8.40
CA GLU A 20 -2.25 1.88 9.42
C GLU A 20 -3.38 1.10 10.04
N ASP A 21 -3.34 0.83 11.34
CA ASP A 21 -4.45 0.16 12.02
C ASP A 21 -5.59 1.14 12.34
N TYR A 22 -5.26 2.42 12.56
CA TYR A 22 -6.22 3.48 12.81
C TYR A 22 -5.96 4.66 11.88
N LEU A 23 -6.99 5.04 11.11
CA LEU A 23 -6.87 6.21 10.26
C LEU A 23 -7.20 7.50 11.03
N PRO A 24 -6.37 8.54 10.90
CA PRO A 24 -6.71 9.86 11.42
C PRO A 24 -7.95 10.42 10.71
N ARG A 25 -8.75 11.20 11.44
CA ARG A 25 -9.87 11.96 10.87
C ARG A 25 -9.34 13.23 10.24
N ASN A 26 -9.85 13.58 9.07
CA ASN A 26 -9.54 14.86 8.45
C ASN A 26 -10.40 15.96 9.10
N SER A 27 -9.78 17.06 9.49
CA SER A 27 -10.45 18.20 10.13
C SER A 27 -10.72 19.37 9.17
N THR A 28 -10.28 19.26 7.91
CA THR A 28 -10.47 20.30 6.88
C THR A 28 -10.88 19.68 5.54
N THR A 29 -11.63 20.42 4.72
CA THR A 29 -12.12 19.94 3.42
C THR A 29 -10.99 19.68 2.41
N THR A 30 -9.85 20.35 2.56
CA THR A 30 -8.69 20.24 1.63
C THR A 30 -7.52 19.44 2.20
N GLY A 31 -7.66 18.88 3.40
CA GLY A 31 -6.61 18.05 4.00
C GLY A 31 -6.39 16.75 3.21
N PHE A 32 -5.16 16.27 3.19
CA PHE A 32 -4.83 14.95 2.64
C PHE A 32 -3.82 14.26 3.56
N PHE A 33 -3.74 12.93 3.45
CA PHE A 33 -2.71 12.13 4.08
C PHE A 33 -1.78 11.59 2.99
N ALA A 34 -0.48 11.64 3.25
CA ALA A 34 0.54 11.13 2.35
C ALA A 34 1.31 10.00 3.02
N TRP A 35 1.51 8.91 2.28
CA TRP A 35 2.38 7.82 2.66
C TRP A 35 3.53 7.79 1.67
N ALA A 36 4.74 8.06 2.17
CA ALA A 36 5.94 8.02 1.35
C ALA A 36 6.39 6.57 1.14
N PHE A 37 6.81 6.26 -0.08
CA PHE A 37 7.42 4.98 -0.42
C PHE A 37 8.87 5.22 -0.82
N ASP A 38 9.81 4.59 -0.12
CA ASP A 38 11.25 4.74 -0.29
C ASP A 38 11.91 3.56 -1.03
N GLY A 39 11.09 2.67 -1.62
CA GLY A 39 11.57 1.44 -2.25
C GLY A 39 11.83 0.30 -1.27
N LYS A 40 11.41 0.40 0.01
CA LYS A 40 11.47 -0.70 0.98
C LYS A 40 10.08 -1.20 1.35
N THR A 41 9.99 -2.51 1.57
CA THR A 41 8.77 -3.17 2.01
C THR A 41 9.07 -4.08 3.20
N PHE A 42 8.01 -4.51 3.89
CA PHE A 42 8.08 -5.21 5.17
C PHE A 42 7.17 -6.43 5.15
N ALA A 43 7.66 -7.53 5.73
CA ALA A 43 6.85 -8.70 6.06
C ALA A 43 7.28 -9.25 7.42
N GLY A 44 6.39 -9.14 8.42
CA GLY A 44 6.73 -9.39 9.81
C GLY A 44 7.87 -8.49 10.26
N ASN A 45 8.94 -9.06 10.82
CA ASN A 45 10.11 -8.32 11.30
C ASN A 45 11.21 -8.16 10.25
N LYS A 46 10.94 -8.51 8.98
CA LYS A 46 11.92 -8.43 7.88
C LYS A 46 11.62 -7.27 6.96
N THR A 47 12.67 -6.57 6.56
CA THR A 47 12.66 -5.50 5.57
C THR A 47 13.28 -5.99 4.27
N TYR A 48 12.68 -5.61 3.15
CA TYR A 48 13.08 -5.99 1.80
C TYR A 48 13.31 -4.73 0.98
N THR A 49 14.37 -4.71 0.18
CA THR A 49 14.58 -3.67 -0.84
C THR A 49 13.93 -4.12 -2.13
N VAL A 50 12.99 -3.33 -2.65
CA VAL A 50 12.37 -3.56 -3.95
C VAL A 50 13.41 -3.22 -5.02
N PRO A 51 13.75 -4.13 -5.94
CA PRO A 51 14.72 -3.87 -7.00
C PRO A 51 14.18 -2.83 -8.00
N ASP A 52 15.03 -2.42 -8.94
CA ASP A 52 14.63 -1.50 -9.99
C ASP A 52 13.66 -2.19 -10.95
N GLY A 53 12.65 -1.43 -11.41
CA GLY A 53 11.55 -1.97 -12.19
C GLY A 53 10.29 -1.12 -12.13
N THR A 54 9.22 -1.64 -12.72
CA THR A 54 7.91 -0.96 -12.79
C THR A 54 6.92 -1.64 -11.86
N TYR A 55 6.24 -0.85 -11.05
CA TYR A 55 5.39 -1.32 -9.97
C TYR A 55 4.06 -0.56 -9.93
N TYR A 56 3.07 -1.14 -9.25
CA TYR A 56 1.89 -0.44 -8.79
C TYR A 56 1.62 -0.77 -7.33
N VAL A 57 0.84 0.08 -6.66
CA VAL A 57 0.41 -0.12 -5.27
C VAL A 57 -1.06 -0.46 -5.24
N LYS A 58 -1.42 -1.52 -4.53
CA LYS A 58 -2.80 -1.79 -4.12
C LYS A 58 -2.99 -1.32 -2.68
N VAL A 59 -3.86 -0.35 -2.50
CA VAL A 59 -4.32 0.10 -1.19
C VAL A 59 -5.57 -0.68 -0.83
N SER A 60 -5.58 -1.31 0.34
CA SER A 60 -6.75 -2.01 0.87
C SER A 60 -7.15 -1.43 2.22
N LEU A 61 -8.41 -1.04 2.36
CA LEU A 61 -8.96 -0.46 3.57
C LEU A 61 -10.15 -1.30 4.06
N LEU A 62 -10.09 -1.74 5.31
CA LEU A 62 -11.22 -2.37 5.97
C LEU A 62 -12.21 -1.28 6.38
N LYS A 63 -13.47 -1.42 6.00
CA LYS A 63 -14.55 -0.52 6.45
C LYS A 63 -14.61 -0.50 7.98
N ALA A 64 -15.08 0.60 8.56
CA ALA A 64 -15.24 0.72 10.00
C ALA A 64 -16.13 -0.43 10.54
N ASN A 65 -15.65 -1.13 11.57
CA ASN A 65 -16.28 -2.33 12.14
C ASN A 65 -16.49 -3.49 11.15
N GLY A 66 -15.77 -3.50 10.02
CA GLY A 66 -15.81 -4.60 9.06
C GLY A 66 -15.10 -5.84 9.59
N ASP A 67 -15.60 -7.01 9.21
CA ASP A 67 -14.90 -8.29 9.36
C ASP A 67 -13.80 -8.43 8.30
N ALA A 68 -12.54 -8.58 8.75
CA ALA A 68 -11.37 -8.72 7.88
C ALA A 68 -11.39 -10.00 7.02
N SER A 69 -12.13 -11.03 7.46
CA SER A 69 -12.27 -12.30 6.72
C SER A 69 -13.31 -12.23 5.59
N ASN A 70 -14.14 -11.17 5.57
CA ASN A 70 -15.14 -10.95 4.53
C ASN A 70 -14.62 -9.99 3.45
N PRO A 71 -14.37 -10.46 2.21
CA PRO A 71 -13.88 -9.61 1.11
C PRO A 71 -14.76 -8.40 0.79
N ALA A 72 -16.08 -8.48 1.00
CA ALA A 72 -17.01 -7.38 0.74
C ALA A 72 -16.83 -6.19 1.70
N HIS A 73 -16.19 -6.41 2.85
CA HIS A 73 -15.91 -5.37 3.83
C HIS A 73 -14.65 -4.56 3.52
N TRP A 74 -13.91 -4.93 2.47
CA TRP A 74 -12.75 -4.19 2.02
C TRP A 74 -13.11 -3.20 0.92
N GLU A 75 -12.48 -2.04 0.96
CA GLU A 75 -12.37 -1.10 -0.16
C GLU A 75 -10.95 -1.21 -0.71
N THR A 76 -10.81 -1.17 -2.03
CA THR A 76 -9.49 -1.24 -2.66
C THR A 76 -9.33 -0.20 -3.74
N TRP A 77 -8.13 0.38 -3.81
CA TRP A 77 -7.73 1.28 -4.89
C TRP A 77 -6.36 0.86 -5.41
N THR A 78 -6.17 0.96 -6.72
CA THR A 78 -4.90 0.65 -7.39
C THR A 78 -4.31 1.94 -7.92
N SER A 79 -3.05 2.20 -7.58
CA SER A 79 -2.33 3.36 -8.09
C SER A 79 -2.05 3.23 -9.60
N PRO A 80 -1.78 4.36 -10.28
CA PRO A 80 -1.03 4.32 -11.53
C PRO A 80 0.30 3.59 -11.35
N VAL A 81 0.84 3.07 -12.45
CA VAL A 81 2.18 2.46 -12.46
C VAL A 81 3.26 3.51 -12.26
N PHE A 82 4.34 3.13 -11.58
CA PHE A 82 5.52 3.97 -11.37
C PHE A 82 6.79 3.13 -11.48
N THR A 83 7.92 3.79 -11.73
CA THR A 83 9.22 3.14 -11.89
C THR A 83 10.11 3.45 -10.71
N ILE A 84 10.83 2.44 -10.23
CA ILE A 84 11.97 2.59 -9.34
C ILE A 84 13.21 2.40 -10.19
N ASP A 85 14.10 3.39 -10.19
CA ASP A 85 15.37 3.38 -10.89
C ASP A 85 16.41 4.01 -9.96
N ARG A 86 17.46 3.26 -9.60
CA ARG A 86 18.50 3.73 -8.69
C ARG A 86 19.80 3.98 -9.46
N PRO A 87 20.43 5.15 -9.28
CA PRO A 87 21.70 5.48 -9.94
C PRO A 87 22.88 4.65 -9.44
#